data_AF-A0A3E2SSD7-F1
#
_entry.id   AF-A0A3E2SSD7-F1
#
_cell.length_a   1.000
_cell.length_b   1.000
_cell.length_c   1.000
_cell.angle_alpha   90.00
_cell.angle_beta   90.00
_cell.angle_gamma   90.00
#
_symmetry.space_group_name_H-M   'P 1'
#
loop_
_entity.id
_entity.type
_entity.pdbx_description
1 polymer ?
#
loop_
_entity_poly.entity_id
_entity_poly.type
_entity_poly.pdbx_seq_one_letter_code
_entity_poly.pdbx_strand_id
1 'polypeptide(L)'
;MIPKTGLSTKDFIAPDSFDFRFSRLFRVGTTWGAASYLQILASELSDKLLAELLEMDAEMTITLHIQTVDQAAAVKSIKAKVSDIDKMKVEEQKKAARSGYDMDILPPDLVTYSNDAKTLLEDLQSRNERMFLLTFLVVNMAPTRRELDNDLFTVSGIVQKYNCTLKRLDFQQEDGFLSSLPLGHNGIEIKRGMTTSSTAIFVPFMTQELRMDGEAVYYGLNALSHNVIMANRKKLKNPNGLFLGVPGSGKSFAAKRELVNVFLATKDRIIVVDPMGEYSPLIRRLGGQVIEIAPDSPHHINPMDIDL
;
A
#
# COMPACT_ATOMS: atom_id res chain seq x y z
N MET A 1 -25.96 24.07 -25.59
CA MET A 1 -27.40 24.32 -25.35
C MET A 1 -27.86 23.28 -24.35
N ILE A 2 -28.10 23.64 -23.09
CA ILE A 2 -28.56 22.70 -22.06
C ILE A 2 -30.02 22.32 -22.39
N PRO A 3 -30.42 21.04 -22.39
CA PRO A 3 -31.74 20.63 -22.91
C PRO A 3 -32.90 21.17 -22.08
N LYS A 4 -34.03 21.47 -22.76
CA LYS A 4 -35.31 21.97 -22.19
C LYS A 4 -36.06 20.94 -21.31
N THR A 5 -35.43 19.83 -20.93
CA THR A 5 -36.08 18.68 -20.29
C THR A 5 -36.20 18.81 -18.77
N GLY A 6 -35.57 19.81 -18.15
CA GLY A 6 -35.50 19.94 -16.68
C GLY A 6 -34.53 18.95 -16.02
N LEU A 7 -33.88 18.09 -16.81
CA LEU A 7 -32.89 17.15 -16.34
C LEU A 7 -31.53 17.84 -16.17
N SER A 8 -30.91 17.57 -15.04
CA SER A 8 -29.55 17.97 -14.70
C SER A 8 -28.55 16.90 -15.12
N THR A 9 -27.25 17.24 -15.13
CA THR A 9 -26.18 16.26 -15.38
C THR A 9 -26.23 15.07 -14.40
N LYS A 10 -26.73 15.29 -13.17
CA LYS A 10 -26.86 14.23 -12.16
C LYS A 10 -27.84 13.14 -12.62
N ASP A 11 -28.90 13.51 -13.32
CA ASP A 11 -29.93 12.57 -13.79
C ASP A 11 -29.41 11.66 -14.91
N PHE A 12 -28.31 12.02 -15.57
CA PHE A 12 -27.66 11.20 -16.60
C PHE A 12 -26.56 10.27 -16.06
N ILE A 13 -26.08 10.50 -14.84
CA ILE A 13 -25.02 9.69 -14.20
C ILE A 13 -25.53 8.91 -13.00
N ALA A 14 -26.69 9.28 -12.45
CA ALA A 14 -27.33 8.53 -11.38
C ALA A 14 -27.84 7.20 -11.94
N PRO A 15 -27.70 6.11 -11.18
CA PRO A 15 -28.24 4.83 -11.59
C PRO A 15 -29.77 4.86 -11.63
N ASP A 16 -30.35 4.14 -12.60
CA ASP A 16 -31.80 4.18 -12.87
C ASP A 16 -32.66 3.65 -11.70
N SER A 17 -32.12 2.72 -10.90
CA SER A 17 -32.82 2.13 -9.76
C SER A 17 -31.86 1.41 -8.80
N PHE A 18 -32.32 1.20 -7.58
CA PHE A 18 -31.69 0.35 -6.58
C PHE A 18 -32.65 -0.76 -6.14
N ASP A 19 -32.17 -1.99 -6.03
CA ASP A 19 -32.95 -3.13 -5.56
C ASP A 19 -32.17 -3.94 -4.51
N PHE A 20 -32.58 -3.81 -3.24
CA PHE A 20 -31.98 -4.49 -2.09
C PHE A 20 -32.87 -5.61 -1.52
N ARG A 21 -33.83 -6.12 -2.29
CA ARG A 21 -34.77 -7.16 -1.79
C ARG A 21 -34.12 -8.52 -1.56
N PHE A 22 -32.94 -8.77 -2.12
CA PHE A 22 -32.22 -10.02 -1.93
C PHE A 22 -31.42 -9.97 -0.63
N SER A 23 -31.36 -11.10 0.08
CA SER A 23 -30.63 -11.15 1.36
C SER A 23 -29.12 -10.96 1.20
N ARG A 24 -28.51 -11.52 0.16
CA ARG A 24 -27.04 -11.57 0.02
C ARG A 24 -26.49 -10.78 -1.17
N LEU A 25 -27.38 -10.16 -1.93
CA LEU A 25 -27.10 -9.49 -3.20
C LEU A 25 -27.91 -8.20 -3.29
N PHE A 26 -27.56 -7.33 -4.20
CA PHE A 26 -28.37 -6.19 -4.58
C PHE A 26 -28.20 -5.89 -6.07
N ARG A 27 -29.00 -4.96 -6.59
CA ARG A 27 -28.84 -4.46 -7.96
C ARG A 27 -28.82 -2.94 -7.98
N VAL A 28 -27.98 -2.42 -8.87
CA VAL A 28 -27.91 -1.00 -9.23
C VAL A 28 -28.12 -0.91 -10.73
N GLY A 29 -29.33 -0.49 -11.15
CA GLY A 29 -29.77 -0.60 -12.54
C GLY A 29 -29.69 -2.03 -13.07
N THR A 30 -28.86 -2.25 -14.08
CA THR A 30 -28.63 -3.58 -14.68
C THR A 30 -27.57 -4.41 -13.96
N THR A 31 -26.73 -3.78 -13.14
CA THR A 31 -25.56 -4.40 -12.52
C THR A 31 -25.92 -5.13 -11.24
N TRP A 32 -25.34 -6.30 -11.03
CA TRP A 32 -25.45 -7.07 -9.80
C TRP A 32 -24.35 -6.68 -8.83
N GLY A 33 -24.70 -6.49 -7.56
CA GLY A 33 -23.77 -6.15 -6.51
C GLY A 33 -23.85 -7.12 -5.34
N ALA A 34 -22.75 -7.23 -4.60
CA ALA A 34 -22.75 -7.89 -3.32
C ALA A 34 -21.76 -7.22 -2.35
N ALA A 35 -22.26 -6.82 -1.19
CA ALA A 35 -21.49 -6.25 -0.09
C ALA A 35 -21.05 -7.33 0.89
N SER A 36 -19.78 -7.26 1.28
CA SER A 36 -19.13 -8.12 2.27
C SER A 36 -18.30 -7.32 3.24
N TYR A 37 -18.02 -7.93 4.39
CA TYR A 37 -16.92 -7.52 5.24
C TYR A 37 -15.81 -8.57 5.25
N LEU A 38 -14.59 -8.11 5.48
CA LEU A 38 -13.43 -8.98 5.68
C LEU A 38 -13.34 -9.38 7.15
N GLN A 39 -13.57 -10.66 7.44
CA GLN A 39 -13.33 -11.22 8.76
C GLN A 39 -11.86 -11.65 8.87
N ILE A 40 -11.05 -10.83 9.53
CA ILE A 40 -9.65 -11.17 9.81
C ILE A 40 -9.64 -12.13 11.00
N LEU A 41 -9.06 -13.32 10.83
CA LEU A 41 -8.88 -14.28 11.93
C LEU A 41 -7.41 -14.36 12.37
N ALA A 42 -6.49 -13.96 11.50
CA ALA A 42 -5.06 -13.94 11.76
C ALA A 42 -4.67 -12.98 12.90
N SER A 43 -3.65 -13.37 13.68
CA SER A 43 -2.95 -12.50 14.63
C SER A 43 -2.09 -11.45 13.91
N GLU A 44 -1.49 -11.84 12.78
CA GLU A 44 -0.73 -10.96 11.89
C GLU A 44 -1.29 -10.97 10.47
N LEU A 45 -1.24 -9.82 9.81
CA LEU A 45 -1.68 -9.63 8.43
C LEU A 45 -0.47 -9.37 7.54
N SER A 46 -0.55 -9.80 6.28
CA SER A 46 0.45 -9.41 5.27
C SER A 46 -0.01 -8.16 4.52
N ASP A 47 0.93 -7.28 4.22
CA ASP A 47 0.81 -6.14 3.32
C ASP A 47 0.40 -6.51 1.89
N LYS A 48 0.67 -7.74 1.48
CA LYS A 48 0.29 -8.27 0.16
C LYS A 48 -1.21 -8.51 -0.01
N LEU A 49 -1.97 -8.66 1.08
CA LEU A 49 -3.41 -8.95 0.99
C LEU A 49 -4.15 -7.87 0.21
N LEU A 50 -3.92 -6.59 0.55
CA LEU A 50 -4.59 -5.49 -0.13
C LEU A 50 -4.10 -5.35 -1.57
N ALA A 51 -2.80 -5.55 -1.82
CA ALA A 51 -2.23 -5.52 -3.16
C ALA A 51 -2.86 -6.58 -4.09
N GLU A 52 -2.93 -7.85 -3.65
CA GLU A 52 -3.51 -8.93 -4.46
C GLU A 52 -5.01 -8.70 -4.74
N LEU A 53 -5.74 -8.07 -3.81
CA LEU A 53 -7.13 -7.67 -4.06
C LEU A 53 -7.23 -6.55 -5.11
N LEU A 54 -6.35 -5.53 -5.03
CA LEU A 54 -6.35 -4.39 -5.96
C LEU A 54 -5.84 -4.75 -7.37
N GLU A 55 -5.04 -5.80 -7.51
CA GLU A 55 -4.57 -6.33 -8.81
C GLU A 55 -5.62 -7.17 -9.54
N MET A 56 -6.74 -7.50 -8.88
CA MET A 56 -7.81 -8.30 -9.47
C MET A 56 -8.54 -7.52 -10.58
N ASP A 57 -8.69 -8.15 -11.75
CA ASP A 57 -9.44 -7.58 -12.88
C ASP A 57 -10.95 -7.78 -12.69
N ALA A 58 -11.53 -7.07 -11.72
CA ALA A 58 -12.98 -7.01 -11.51
C ALA A 58 -13.40 -5.66 -10.91
N GLU A 59 -14.67 -5.30 -11.12
CA GLU A 59 -15.23 -4.08 -10.54
C GLU A 59 -15.47 -4.30 -9.04
N MET A 60 -14.59 -3.71 -8.23
CA MET A 60 -14.60 -3.85 -6.78
C MET A 60 -14.29 -2.52 -6.11
N THR A 61 -15.03 -2.24 -5.03
CA THR A 61 -14.75 -1.15 -4.11
C THR A 61 -14.33 -1.72 -2.76
N ILE A 62 -13.15 -1.32 -2.30
CA ILE A 62 -12.64 -1.62 -0.96
C ILE A 62 -12.75 -0.36 -0.11
N THR A 63 -13.40 -0.47 1.06
CA THR A 63 -13.57 0.65 1.98
C THR A 63 -13.07 0.29 3.36
N LEU A 64 -12.22 1.14 3.92
CA LEU A 64 -11.66 0.98 5.26
C LEU A 64 -12.17 2.11 6.14
N HIS A 65 -13.06 1.78 7.07
CA HIS A 65 -13.46 2.71 8.12
C HIS A 65 -12.56 2.51 9.33
N ILE A 66 -11.72 3.50 9.61
CA ILE A 66 -10.74 3.46 10.70
C ILE A 66 -11.13 4.50 11.75
N GLN A 67 -11.42 4.04 12.97
CA GLN A 67 -11.74 4.90 14.11
C GLN A 67 -10.69 4.72 15.20
N THR A 68 -10.10 5.81 15.68
CA THR A 68 -9.19 5.78 16.83
C THR A 68 -9.97 5.50 18.12
N VAL A 69 -9.41 4.68 19.00
CA VAL A 69 -9.92 4.49 20.36
C VAL A 69 -9.07 5.31 21.34
N ASP A 70 -9.73 5.93 22.33
CA ASP A 70 -9.01 6.57 23.44
C ASP A 70 -8.09 5.57 24.14
N GLN A 71 -6.85 5.99 24.44
CA GLN A 71 -5.82 5.08 24.94
C GLN A 71 -6.18 4.51 26.31
N ALA A 72 -6.76 5.32 27.21
CA ALA A 72 -7.16 4.84 28.53
C ALA A 72 -8.34 3.86 28.42
N ALA A 73 -9.31 4.15 27.56
CA ALA A 73 -10.42 3.24 27.26
C ALA A 73 -9.95 1.91 26.66
N ALA A 74 -9.00 1.95 25.72
CA ALA A 74 -8.41 0.76 25.09
C ALA A 74 -7.66 -0.12 26.10
N VAL A 75 -6.79 0.47 26.92
CA VAL A 75 -6.07 -0.29 27.97
C VAL A 75 -7.06 -0.90 28.97
N LYS A 76 -8.11 -0.17 29.34
CA LYS A 76 -9.15 -0.68 30.25
C LYS A 76 -9.93 -1.85 29.64
N SER A 77 -10.33 -1.76 28.38
CA SER A 77 -11.11 -2.81 27.71
C SER A 77 -10.30 -4.09 27.55
N ILE A 78 -9.01 -4.00 27.19
CA ILE A 78 -8.13 -5.16 27.05
C ILE A 78 -7.81 -5.79 28.41
N LYS A 79 -7.56 -4.99 29.46
CA LYS A 79 -7.40 -5.53 30.82
C LYS A 79 -8.63 -6.30 31.30
N ALA A 80 -9.82 -5.77 31.03
CA ALA A 80 -11.06 -6.48 31.33
C ALA A 80 -11.14 -7.81 30.56
N LYS A 81 -10.78 -7.81 29.28
CA LYS A 81 -10.79 -9.02 28.45
C LYS A 81 -9.78 -10.07 28.89
N VAL A 82 -8.57 -9.66 29.29
CA VAL A 82 -7.56 -10.55 29.88
C VAL A 82 -8.11 -11.19 31.15
N SER A 83 -8.73 -10.41 32.04
CA SER A 83 -9.34 -10.94 33.26
C SER A 83 -10.46 -11.95 32.98
N ASP A 84 -11.28 -11.72 31.96
CA ASP A 84 -12.32 -12.67 31.57
C ASP A 84 -11.75 -13.97 30.99
N ILE A 85 -10.67 -13.89 30.20
CA ILE A 85 -9.95 -15.08 29.69
C ILE A 85 -9.31 -15.86 30.86
N ASP A 86 -8.73 -15.17 31.85
CA ASP A 86 -8.15 -15.81 33.03
C ASP A 86 -9.24 -16.53 33.86
N LYS A 87 -10.45 -15.97 33.97
CA LYS A 87 -11.59 -16.68 34.60
C LYS A 87 -11.95 -17.95 33.82
N MET A 88 -12.02 -17.89 32.49
CA MET A 88 -12.29 -19.06 31.65
C MET A 88 -11.23 -20.15 31.82
N LYS A 89 -9.95 -19.78 31.93
CA LYS A 89 -8.86 -20.72 32.24
C LYS A 89 -9.09 -21.44 33.56
N VAL A 90 -9.43 -20.69 34.62
CA VAL A 90 -9.70 -21.27 35.94
C VAL A 90 -10.93 -22.20 35.93
N GLU A 91 -11.98 -21.84 35.19
CA GLU A 91 -13.16 -22.70 35.05
C GLU A 91 -12.85 -24.01 34.32
N GLU A 92 -12.10 -23.95 33.22
CA GLU A 92 -11.72 -25.15 32.49
C GLU A 92 -10.76 -26.04 33.31
N GLN A 93 -9.83 -25.45 34.07
CA GLN A 93 -8.97 -26.18 35.02
C GLN A 93 -9.78 -26.88 36.12
N LYS A 94 -10.79 -26.20 36.68
CA LYS A 94 -11.70 -26.82 37.68
C LYS A 94 -12.49 -27.97 37.09
N LYS A 95 -12.93 -27.85 35.84
CA LYS A 95 -13.64 -28.92 35.13
C LYS A 95 -12.73 -30.10 34.84
N ALA A 96 -11.50 -29.86 34.36
CA ALA A 96 -10.48 -30.90 34.17
C ALA A 96 -10.20 -31.66 35.46
N ALA A 97 -10.01 -30.94 36.59
CA ALA A 97 -9.83 -31.54 37.90
C ALA A 97 -11.02 -32.41 38.36
N ARG A 98 -12.27 -32.00 38.07
CA ARG A 98 -13.48 -32.79 38.38
C ARG A 98 -13.62 -34.03 37.49
N SER A 99 -13.17 -33.95 36.24
CA SER A 99 -13.25 -35.02 35.25
C SER A 99 -12.03 -35.95 35.25
N GLY A 100 -11.01 -35.68 36.08
CA GLY A 100 -9.80 -36.50 36.19
C GLY A 100 -8.81 -36.32 35.03
N TYR A 101 -8.93 -35.25 34.25
CA TYR A 101 -7.95 -34.86 33.23
C TYR A 101 -6.85 -33.99 33.86
N ASP A 102 -5.70 -33.93 33.20
CA ASP A 102 -4.60 -33.05 33.58
C ASP A 102 -5.05 -31.58 33.52
N MET A 103 -4.82 -30.85 34.61
CA MET A 103 -5.19 -29.44 34.76
C MET A 103 -4.37 -28.51 33.86
N ASP A 104 -3.22 -28.98 33.38
CA ASP A 104 -2.35 -28.20 32.48
C ASP A 104 -2.83 -28.28 31.02
N ILE A 105 -3.77 -29.17 30.71
CA ILE A 105 -4.36 -29.29 29.37
C ILE A 105 -5.49 -28.27 29.24
N LEU A 106 -5.15 -27.11 28.69
CA LEU A 106 -6.10 -26.08 28.28
C LEU A 106 -6.42 -26.20 26.78
N PRO A 107 -7.63 -25.82 26.33
CA PRO A 107 -7.94 -25.69 24.92
C PRO A 107 -6.92 -24.79 24.21
N PRO A 108 -6.32 -25.21 23.07
CA PRO A 108 -5.29 -24.44 22.37
C PRO A 108 -5.73 -23.01 22.06
N ASP A 109 -6.97 -22.82 21.63
CA ASP A 109 -7.54 -21.49 21.33
C ASP A 109 -7.52 -20.56 22.54
N LEU A 110 -7.83 -21.09 23.74
CA LEU A 110 -7.83 -20.31 24.98
C LEU A 110 -6.42 -19.86 25.37
N VAL A 111 -5.42 -20.69 25.11
CA VAL A 111 -4.00 -20.34 25.31
C VAL A 111 -3.60 -19.23 24.34
N THR A 112 -3.89 -19.40 23.06
CA THR A 112 -3.60 -18.41 22.00
C THR A 112 -4.26 -17.06 22.30
N TYR A 113 -5.56 -17.02 22.56
CA TYR A 113 -6.28 -15.78 22.87
C TYR A 113 -5.73 -15.06 24.11
N SER A 114 -5.28 -15.82 25.12
CA SER A 114 -4.67 -15.25 26.32
C SER A 114 -3.32 -14.61 26.01
N ASN A 115 -2.48 -15.27 25.21
CA ASN A 115 -1.20 -14.73 24.80
C ASN A 115 -1.37 -13.49 23.92
N ASP A 116 -2.25 -13.55 22.92
CA ASP A 116 -2.54 -12.42 22.02
C ASP A 116 -3.07 -11.21 22.80
N ALA A 117 -3.97 -11.41 23.76
CA ALA A 117 -4.51 -10.33 24.59
C ALA A 117 -3.43 -9.69 25.49
N LYS A 118 -2.48 -10.48 26.00
CA LYS A 118 -1.35 -9.98 26.80
C LYS A 118 -0.36 -9.19 25.94
N THR A 119 0.03 -9.73 24.79
CA THR A 119 0.90 -9.03 23.84
C THR A 119 0.29 -7.70 23.42
N LEU A 120 -1.00 -7.69 23.06
CA LEU A 120 -1.70 -6.47 22.68
C LEU A 120 -1.75 -5.45 23.83
N LEU A 121 -1.93 -5.89 25.08
CA LEU A 121 -1.87 -5.00 26.24
C LEU A 121 -0.48 -4.40 26.42
N GLU A 122 0.58 -5.20 26.28
CA GLU A 122 1.96 -4.74 26.36
C GLU A 122 2.30 -3.73 25.26
N ASP A 123 1.84 -3.96 24.03
CA ASP A 123 2.06 -3.07 22.89
C ASP A 123 1.41 -1.70 23.11
N LEU A 124 0.17 -1.67 23.61
CA LEU A 124 -0.55 -0.44 23.93
C LEU A 124 0.08 0.36 25.09
N GLN A 125 0.71 -0.31 26.05
CA GLN A 125 1.31 0.34 27.22
C GLN A 125 2.77 0.76 26.99
N SER A 126 3.54 -0.04 26.25
CA SER A 126 5.00 0.06 26.21
C SER A 126 5.58 0.43 24.84
N ARG A 127 4.87 0.13 23.74
CA ARG A 127 5.39 0.32 22.37
C ARG A 127 4.84 1.55 21.65
N ASN A 128 4.20 2.45 22.38
CA ASN A 128 3.54 3.65 21.82
C ASN A 128 2.53 3.31 20.71
N GLU A 129 1.91 2.13 20.77
CA GLU A 129 0.85 1.76 19.85
C GLU A 129 -0.50 2.31 20.32
N ARG A 130 -1.34 2.70 19.36
CA ARG A 130 -2.75 3.05 19.57
C ARG A 130 -3.66 1.94 19.06
N MET A 131 -4.82 1.82 19.69
CA MET A 131 -5.89 0.95 19.23
C MET A 131 -6.79 1.68 18.23
N PHE A 132 -7.12 0.98 17.16
CA PHE A 132 -8.07 1.38 16.14
C PHE A 132 -9.18 0.34 16.02
N LEU A 133 -10.38 0.82 15.67
CA LEU A 133 -11.48 -0.03 15.23
C LEU A 133 -11.55 0.06 13.71
N LEU A 134 -11.35 -1.07 13.04
CA LEU A 134 -11.42 -1.21 11.60
C LEU A 134 -12.71 -1.92 11.19
N THR A 135 -13.44 -1.33 10.24
CA THR A 135 -14.41 -2.05 9.41
C THR A 135 -13.84 -2.09 7.98
N PHE A 136 -13.61 -3.30 7.47
CA PHE A 136 -13.09 -3.53 6.13
C PHE A 136 -14.24 -4.07 5.27
N LEU A 137 -14.71 -3.27 4.32
CA LEU A 137 -15.78 -3.62 3.39
C LEU A 137 -15.23 -3.90 2.00
N VAL A 138 -15.84 -4.88 1.35
CA VAL A 138 -15.60 -5.25 -0.04
C VAL A 138 -16.94 -5.32 -0.74
N VAL A 139 -17.15 -4.43 -1.70
CA VAL A 139 -18.33 -4.43 -2.57
C VAL A 139 -17.88 -4.82 -3.96
N ASN A 140 -18.37 -5.95 -4.45
CA ASN A 140 -18.14 -6.41 -5.81
C ASN A 140 -19.37 -6.11 -6.66
N MET A 141 -19.15 -5.72 -7.91
CA MET A 141 -20.18 -5.45 -8.90
C MET A 141 -19.86 -6.17 -10.21
N ALA A 142 -20.87 -6.70 -10.89
CA ALA A 142 -20.69 -7.29 -12.21
C ALA A 142 -21.96 -7.19 -13.07
N PRO A 143 -21.85 -7.19 -14.41
CA PRO A 143 -23.00 -7.16 -15.31
C PRO A 143 -23.95 -8.34 -15.11
N THR A 144 -23.43 -9.52 -14.80
CA THR A 144 -24.23 -10.73 -14.58
C THR A 144 -23.99 -11.34 -13.20
N ARG A 145 -25.00 -12.03 -12.68
CA ARG A 145 -24.88 -12.77 -11.42
C ARG A 145 -23.78 -13.84 -11.46
N ARG A 146 -23.57 -14.47 -12.62
CA ARG A 146 -22.54 -15.50 -12.79
C ARG A 146 -21.13 -14.92 -12.70
N GLU A 147 -20.89 -13.77 -13.33
CA GLU A 147 -19.62 -13.05 -13.20
C GLU A 147 -19.41 -12.61 -11.76
N LEU A 148 -20.43 -12.04 -11.12
CA LEU A 148 -20.35 -11.66 -9.70
C LEU A 148 -19.95 -12.86 -8.83
N ASP A 149 -20.62 -14.00 -8.97
CA ASP A 149 -20.32 -15.21 -8.20
C ASP A 149 -18.87 -15.70 -8.42
N ASN A 150 -18.33 -15.58 -9.65
CA ASN A 150 -16.93 -15.89 -9.95
C ASN A 150 -15.96 -14.91 -9.27
N ASP A 151 -16.27 -13.60 -9.30
CA ASP A 151 -15.48 -12.57 -8.63
C ASP A 151 -15.45 -12.82 -7.13
N LEU A 152 -16.62 -13.09 -6.53
CA LEU A 152 -16.74 -13.41 -5.11
C LEU A 152 -15.95 -14.66 -4.72
N PHE A 153 -15.94 -15.69 -5.56
CA PHE A 153 -15.16 -16.89 -5.35
C PHE A 153 -13.66 -16.58 -5.37
N THR A 154 -13.22 -15.77 -6.32
CA THR A 154 -11.81 -15.37 -6.48
C THR A 154 -11.33 -14.53 -5.30
N VAL A 155 -12.09 -13.49 -4.91
CA VAL A 155 -11.81 -12.68 -3.72
C VAL A 155 -11.76 -13.56 -2.48
N SER A 156 -12.69 -14.50 -2.33
CA SER A 156 -12.71 -15.42 -1.19
C SER A 156 -11.46 -16.29 -1.14
N GLY A 157 -10.96 -16.76 -2.29
CA GLY A 157 -9.71 -17.50 -2.39
C GLY A 157 -8.48 -16.67 -1.98
N ILE A 158 -8.40 -15.43 -2.46
CA ILE A 158 -7.32 -14.50 -2.09
C ILE A 158 -7.31 -14.27 -0.58
N VAL A 159 -8.44 -13.89 0.03
CA VAL A 159 -8.44 -13.57 1.47
C VAL A 159 -8.18 -14.80 2.35
N GLN A 160 -8.58 -16.00 1.91
CA GLN A 160 -8.33 -17.25 2.63
C GLN A 160 -6.84 -17.58 2.73
N LYS A 161 -6.05 -17.30 1.69
CA LYS A 161 -4.58 -17.44 1.70
C LYS A 161 -3.92 -16.64 2.84
N TYR A 162 -4.56 -15.57 3.29
CA TYR A 162 -4.11 -14.70 4.37
C TYR A 162 -4.86 -14.90 5.68
N ASN A 163 -5.43 -16.09 5.92
CA ASN A 163 -6.18 -16.42 7.14
C ASN A 163 -7.31 -15.40 7.45
N CYS A 164 -7.92 -14.88 6.39
CA CYS A 164 -9.10 -14.05 6.45
C CYS A 164 -10.28 -14.77 5.78
N THR A 165 -11.50 -14.38 6.13
CA THR A 165 -12.70 -14.92 5.51
C THR A 165 -13.56 -13.79 4.99
N LEU A 166 -13.97 -13.88 3.73
CA LEU A 166 -14.94 -12.96 3.16
C LEU A 166 -16.35 -13.37 3.61
N LYS A 167 -17.05 -12.48 4.31
CA LYS A 167 -18.40 -12.75 4.83
C LYS A 167 -19.39 -11.78 4.22
N ARG A 168 -20.43 -12.33 3.57
CA ARG A 168 -21.53 -11.54 3.01
C ARG A 168 -22.30 -10.85 4.14
N LEU A 169 -22.70 -9.61 3.90
CA LEU A 169 -23.55 -8.82 4.79
C LEU A 169 -25.02 -9.20 4.57
N ASP A 170 -25.40 -10.39 5.02
CA ASP A 170 -26.75 -10.92 4.80
C ASP A 170 -27.79 -9.98 5.46
N PHE A 171 -28.80 -9.56 4.67
CA PHE A 171 -29.82 -8.56 5.01
C PHE A 171 -29.31 -7.14 5.31
N GLN A 172 -28.02 -6.88 5.11
CA GLN A 172 -27.38 -5.57 5.30
C GLN A 172 -26.69 -5.09 4.01
N GLN A 173 -27.21 -5.51 2.85
CA GLN A 173 -26.62 -5.15 1.55
C GLN A 173 -26.72 -3.65 1.26
N GLU A 174 -27.84 -3.02 1.63
CA GLU A 174 -28.04 -1.58 1.51
C GLU A 174 -27.05 -0.81 2.40
N ASP A 175 -26.99 -1.14 3.70
CA ASP A 175 -26.05 -0.52 4.63
C ASP A 175 -24.59 -0.73 4.19
N GLY A 176 -24.26 -1.94 3.72
CA GLY A 176 -22.93 -2.27 3.22
C GLY A 176 -22.55 -1.44 1.99
N PHE A 177 -23.45 -1.31 1.03
CA PHE A 177 -23.23 -0.49 -0.17
C PHE A 177 -23.11 1.00 0.18
N LEU A 178 -24.03 1.55 0.97
CA LEU A 178 -24.02 2.94 1.39
C LEU A 178 -22.77 3.29 2.22
N SER A 179 -22.31 2.36 3.06
CA SER A 179 -21.08 2.51 3.85
C SER A 179 -19.82 2.46 2.99
N SER A 180 -19.88 1.91 1.78
CA SER A 180 -18.77 1.91 0.83
C SER A 180 -18.71 3.15 -0.05
N LEU A 181 -19.73 4.00 -0.03
CA LEU A 181 -19.72 5.28 -0.73
C LEU A 181 -18.75 6.27 -0.04
N PRO A 182 -18.16 7.23 -0.78
CA PRO A 182 -17.26 8.24 -0.24
C PRO A 182 -18.02 9.35 0.54
N LEU A 183 -18.97 8.95 1.39
CA LEU A 183 -19.79 9.84 2.22
C LEU A 183 -19.29 9.92 3.67
N GLY A 184 -18.31 9.08 4.05
CA GLY A 184 -17.75 9.04 5.41
C GLY A 184 -18.70 8.44 6.46
N HIS A 185 -19.79 7.81 6.03
CA HIS A 185 -20.75 7.13 6.90
C HIS A 185 -20.44 5.63 6.97
N ASN A 186 -20.48 5.05 8.17
CA ASN A 186 -20.37 3.61 8.37
C ASN A 186 -21.60 3.10 9.13
N GLY A 187 -22.51 2.44 8.42
CA GLY A 187 -23.69 1.78 8.98
C GLY A 187 -23.43 0.34 9.44
N ILE A 188 -22.21 -0.18 9.25
CA ILE A 188 -21.85 -1.54 9.65
C ILE A 188 -21.25 -1.53 11.05
N GLU A 189 -21.90 -2.24 11.98
CA GLU A 189 -21.46 -2.32 13.38
C GLU A 189 -20.23 -3.20 13.60
N ILE A 190 -19.92 -4.07 12.63
CA ILE A 190 -18.82 -5.03 12.71
C ILE A 190 -17.50 -4.27 12.67
N LYS A 191 -16.79 -4.27 13.80
CA LYS A 191 -15.51 -3.58 13.99
C LYS A 191 -14.49 -4.54 14.58
N ARG A 192 -13.30 -4.60 14.01
CA ARG A 192 -12.15 -5.32 14.56
C ARG A 192 -11.21 -4.35 15.25
N GLY A 193 -10.86 -4.65 16.50
CA GLY A 193 -9.78 -3.95 17.20
C GLY A 193 -8.44 -4.34 16.60
N MET A 194 -7.64 -3.35 16.21
CA MET A 194 -6.32 -3.52 15.63
C MET A 194 -5.36 -2.51 16.23
N THR A 195 -4.07 -2.82 16.24
CA THR A 195 -3.06 -1.85 16.65
C THR A 195 -2.68 -0.94 15.49
N THR A 196 -1.86 0.07 15.77
CA THR A 196 -1.38 1.03 14.76
C THR A 196 -0.62 0.31 13.65
N SER A 197 0.32 -0.56 14.02
CA SER A 197 1.15 -1.31 13.10
C SER A 197 0.30 -2.24 12.22
N SER A 198 -0.65 -2.97 12.80
CA SER A 198 -1.53 -3.86 12.02
C SER A 198 -2.49 -3.10 11.11
N THR A 199 -2.91 -1.89 11.49
CA THR A 199 -3.80 -1.05 10.65
C THR A 199 -3.03 -0.43 9.47
N ALA A 200 -1.76 -0.06 9.68
CA ALA A 200 -0.91 0.57 8.67
C ALA A 200 -0.64 -0.33 7.45
N ILE A 201 -0.74 -1.65 7.62
CA ILE A 201 -0.61 -2.65 6.55
C ILE A 201 -1.60 -2.39 5.40
N PHE A 202 -2.76 -1.80 5.70
CA PHE A 202 -3.78 -1.49 4.70
C PHE A 202 -3.59 -0.12 4.03
N VAL A 203 -2.49 0.58 4.29
CA VAL A 203 -2.14 1.82 3.58
C VAL A 203 -1.32 1.44 2.35
N PRO A 204 -1.87 1.59 1.12
CA PRO A 204 -1.26 1.03 -0.10
C PRO A 204 -0.01 1.77 -0.60
N PHE A 205 0.50 2.77 0.14
CA PHE A 205 1.60 3.64 -0.29
C PHE A 205 2.87 3.43 0.54
N MET A 206 3.27 2.17 0.74
CA MET A 206 4.46 1.87 1.56
C MET A 206 5.79 2.04 0.81
N THR A 207 5.79 2.21 -0.51
CA THR A 207 7.03 2.48 -1.24
C THR A 207 7.45 3.93 -1.06
N GLN A 208 8.56 4.12 -0.35
CA GLN A 208 9.21 5.43 -0.27
C GLN A 208 9.75 5.79 -1.66
N GLU A 209 9.10 6.74 -2.33
CA GLU A 209 9.54 7.21 -3.62
C GLU A 209 10.60 8.31 -3.48
N LEU A 210 11.72 8.15 -4.18
CA LEU A 210 12.70 9.22 -4.34
C LEU A 210 12.32 10.05 -5.57
N ARG A 211 11.40 10.98 -5.37
CA ARG A 211 10.97 11.95 -6.37
C ARG A 211 11.12 13.37 -5.81
N MET A 212 12.17 14.05 -6.23
CA MET A 212 12.45 15.43 -5.87
C MET A 212 11.88 16.38 -6.93
N ASP A 213 11.26 17.48 -6.50
CA ASP A 213 10.76 18.51 -7.40
C ASP A 213 11.88 19.43 -7.93
N GLY A 214 11.60 20.06 -9.07
CA GLY A 214 12.46 21.06 -9.72
C GLY A 214 13.49 20.43 -10.67
N GLU A 215 14.72 20.95 -10.65
CA GLU A 215 15.86 20.48 -11.46
C GLU A 215 16.37 19.09 -11.01
N ALA A 216 15.49 18.08 -11.01
CA ALA A 216 15.82 16.71 -10.66
C ALA A 216 16.14 15.88 -11.90
N VAL A 217 17.16 15.04 -11.78
CA VAL A 217 17.66 14.17 -12.85
C VAL A 217 17.05 12.77 -12.68
N TYR A 218 16.73 12.13 -13.80
CA TYR A 218 16.21 10.75 -13.85
C TYR A 218 17.32 9.73 -13.59
N TYR A 219 17.13 8.90 -12.56
CA TYR A 219 18.08 7.82 -12.20
C TYR A 219 17.60 6.41 -12.57
N GLY A 220 16.32 6.22 -12.87
CA GLY A 220 15.78 4.91 -13.20
C GLY A 220 14.37 4.73 -12.66
N LEU A 221 13.95 3.46 -12.58
CA LEU A 221 12.70 3.08 -11.95
C LEU A 221 12.99 2.43 -10.60
N ASN A 222 12.11 2.68 -9.64
CA ASN A 222 12.06 1.93 -8.40
C ASN A 222 11.78 0.46 -8.72
N ALA A 223 12.58 -0.44 -8.16
CA ALA A 223 12.45 -1.88 -8.46
C ALA A 223 11.17 -2.50 -7.90
N LEU A 224 10.56 -1.89 -6.87
CA LEU A 224 9.35 -2.38 -6.23
C LEU A 224 8.09 -1.77 -6.86
N SER A 225 8.04 -0.44 -6.95
CA SER A 225 6.84 0.27 -7.42
C SER A 225 6.85 0.55 -8.93
N HIS A 226 7.96 0.35 -9.62
CA HIS A 226 8.17 0.75 -11.01
C HIS A 226 7.97 2.26 -11.27
N ASN A 227 7.89 3.08 -10.23
CA ASN A 227 7.79 4.52 -10.32
C ASN A 227 9.15 5.16 -10.66
N VAL A 228 9.09 6.35 -11.25
CA VAL A 228 10.28 7.10 -11.69
C VAL A 228 11.07 7.64 -10.49
N ILE A 229 12.37 7.33 -10.45
CA ILE A 229 13.33 7.92 -9.51
C ILE A 229 13.87 9.22 -10.12
N MET A 230 13.58 10.34 -9.47
CA MET A 230 14.08 11.67 -9.83
C MET A 230 14.78 12.30 -8.62
N ALA A 231 16.05 12.66 -8.77
CA ALA A 231 16.81 13.26 -7.67
C ALA A 231 17.68 14.44 -8.13
N ASN A 232 17.83 15.44 -7.27
CA ASN A 232 18.77 16.53 -7.45
C ASN A 232 19.87 16.42 -6.39
N ARG A 233 21.04 15.90 -6.80
CA ARG A 233 22.19 15.71 -5.91
C ARG A 233 22.70 17.01 -5.27
N LYS A 234 22.46 18.18 -5.87
CA LYS A 234 22.87 19.48 -5.31
C LYS A 234 22.16 19.84 -4.01
N LYS A 235 20.99 19.24 -3.74
CA LYS A 235 20.25 19.42 -2.47
C LYS A 235 20.75 18.48 -1.36
N LEU A 236 21.65 17.55 -1.67
CA LEU A 236 22.23 16.63 -0.69
C LEU A 236 23.45 17.25 -0.03
N LYS A 237 23.83 16.73 1.16
CA LYS A 237 25.03 17.18 1.88
C LYS A 237 26.32 17.02 1.05
N ASN A 238 26.35 16.03 0.17
CA ASN A 238 27.43 15.82 -0.80
C ASN A 238 26.82 15.53 -2.19
N PRO A 239 27.09 16.35 -3.22
CA PRO A 239 26.49 16.20 -4.55
C PRO A 239 27.21 15.17 -5.45
N ASN A 240 28.29 14.55 -4.97
CA ASN A 240 29.08 13.60 -5.75
C ASN A 240 28.30 12.32 -6.10
N GLY A 241 28.70 11.64 -7.17
CA GLY A 241 28.05 10.43 -7.66
C GLY A 241 29.07 9.52 -8.31
N LEU A 242 28.81 8.21 -8.25
CA LEU A 242 29.77 7.18 -8.61
C LEU A 242 29.06 6.06 -9.39
N PHE A 243 29.59 5.72 -10.56
CA PHE A 243 29.13 4.59 -11.37
C PHE A 243 30.14 3.45 -11.28
N LEU A 244 29.76 2.33 -10.65
CA LEU A 244 30.57 1.12 -10.52
C LEU A 244 29.95 -0.04 -11.31
N GLY A 245 30.80 -0.95 -11.78
CA GLY A 245 30.36 -2.12 -12.55
C GLY A 245 31.49 -2.73 -13.39
N VAL A 246 31.30 -3.98 -13.81
CA VAL A 246 32.25 -4.68 -14.72
C VAL A 246 32.15 -4.13 -16.15
N PRO A 247 33.14 -4.35 -17.04
CA PRO A 247 32.99 -4.06 -18.47
C PRO A 247 31.70 -4.69 -19.03
N GLY A 248 30.95 -3.94 -19.85
CA GLY A 248 29.66 -4.39 -20.40
C GLY A 248 28.42 -4.21 -19.50
N SER A 249 28.57 -3.85 -18.21
CA SER A 249 27.43 -3.66 -17.29
C SER A 249 26.58 -2.40 -17.52
N GLY A 250 26.91 -1.58 -18.52
CA GLY A 250 26.17 -0.34 -18.82
C GLY A 250 26.62 0.92 -18.08
N LYS A 251 27.81 0.92 -17.44
CA LYS A 251 28.38 2.11 -16.76
C LYS A 251 28.39 3.37 -17.65
N SER A 252 29.04 3.30 -18.82
CA SER A 252 29.14 4.43 -19.75
C SER A 252 27.77 4.85 -20.28
N PHE A 253 26.85 3.89 -20.44
CA PHE A 253 25.47 4.20 -20.85
C PHE A 253 24.74 5.01 -19.78
N ALA A 254 24.81 4.59 -18.51
CA ALA A 254 24.19 5.29 -17.39
C ALA A 254 24.76 6.72 -17.22
N ALA A 255 26.09 6.86 -17.32
CA ALA A 255 26.76 8.16 -17.25
C ALA A 255 26.39 9.09 -18.41
N LYS A 256 26.36 8.58 -19.65
CA LYS A 256 25.90 9.34 -20.83
C LYS A 256 24.44 9.77 -20.72
N ARG A 257 23.57 8.90 -20.19
CA ARG A 257 22.15 9.21 -19.95
C ARG A 257 22.00 10.33 -18.92
N GLU A 258 22.73 10.25 -17.81
CA GLU A 258 22.74 11.32 -16.81
C GLU A 258 23.27 12.63 -17.40
N LEU A 259 24.37 12.59 -18.16
CA LEU A 259 24.94 13.75 -18.84
C LEU A 259 23.91 14.46 -19.72
N VAL A 260 23.23 13.71 -20.58
CA VAL A 260 22.19 14.27 -21.47
C VAL A 260 21.06 14.87 -20.66
N ASN A 261 20.66 14.23 -19.56
CA ASN A 261 19.58 14.75 -18.73
C ASN A 261 19.98 16.03 -18.01
N VAL A 262 21.19 16.11 -17.45
CA VAL A 262 21.75 17.35 -16.87
C VAL A 262 21.78 18.45 -17.91
N PHE A 263 22.24 18.15 -19.13
CA PHE A 263 22.29 19.12 -20.24
C PHE A 263 20.91 19.68 -20.61
N LEU A 264 19.87 18.84 -20.58
CA LEU A 264 18.51 19.23 -20.97
C LEU A 264 17.72 19.88 -19.82
N ALA A 265 17.93 19.43 -18.59
CA ALA A 265 17.12 19.80 -17.43
C ALA A 265 17.72 20.95 -16.60
N THR A 266 18.99 21.31 -16.82
CA THR A 266 19.70 22.29 -15.99
C THR A 266 20.51 23.27 -16.85
N LYS A 267 21.11 24.28 -16.20
CA LYS A 267 22.06 25.23 -16.81
C LYS A 267 23.51 24.92 -16.43
N ASP A 268 23.80 23.69 -16.02
CA ASP A 268 25.12 23.31 -15.53
C ASP A 268 26.17 23.25 -16.63
N ARG A 269 27.41 23.55 -16.24
CA ARG A 269 28.58 23.29 -17.09
C ARG A 269 28.99 21.83 -16.96
N ILE A 270 29.07 21.14 -18.09
CA ILE A 270 29.45 19.73 -18.15
C ILE A 270 30.87 19.64 -18.68
N ILE A 271 31.76 19.02 -17.90
CA ILE A 271 33.14 18.75 -18.26
C ILE A 271 33.34 17.24 -18.18
N VAL A 272 33.87 16.64 -19.24
CA VAL A 272 34.12 15.20 -19.32
C VAL A 272 35.60 14.98 -19.59
N VAL A 273 36.24 14.19 -18.73
CA VAL A 273 37.60 13.67 -18.95
C VAL A 273 37.46 12.23 -19.41
N ASP A 274 37.79 11.97 -20.66
CA ASP A 274 37.49 10.72 -21.33
C ASP A 274 38.74 10.13 -22.00
N PRO A 275 39.50 9.27 -21.29
CA PRO A 275 40.70 8.66 -21.84
C PRO A 275 40.39 7.64 -22.96
N MET A 276 39.14 7.20 -23.13
CA MET A 276 38.74 6.18 -24.09
C MET A 276 38.04 6.76 -25.33
N GLY A 277 37.76 8.08 -25.35
CA GLY A 277 37.10 8.77 -26.45
C GLY A 277 35.64 8.37 -26.69
N GLU A 278 34.99 7.67 -25.76
CA GLU A 278 33.62 7.20 -25.86
C GLU A 278 32.56 8.32 -25.88
N TYR A 279 32.85 9.49 -25.33
CA TYR A 279 31.91 10.61 -25.15
C TYR A 279 32.00 11.66 -26.25
N SER A 280 33.09 11.69 -27.01
CA SER A 280 33.34 12.67 -28.08
C SER A 280 32.18 12.79 -29.10
N PRO A 281 31.60 11.68 -29.63
CA PRO A 281 30.48 11.78 -30.57
C PRO A 281 29.24 12.43 -29.95
N LEU A 282 28.96 12.12 -28.68
CA LEU A 282 27.84 12.68 -27.94
C LEU A 282 28.02 14.17 -27.70
N ILE A 283 29.21 14.59 -27.24
CA ILE A 283 29.53 15.99 -26.95
C ILE A 283 29.40 16.83 -28.23
N ARG A 284 29.96 16.35 -29.36
CA ARG A 284 29.83 17.04 -30.66
C ARG A 284 28.36 17.17 -31.08
N ARG A 285 27.53 16.16 -30.83
CA ARG A 285 26.10 16.18 -31.17
C ARG A 285 25.30 17.16 -30.31
N LEU A 286 25.70 17.38 -29.07
CA LEU A 286 25.13 18.38 -28.17
C LEU A 286 25.67 19.80 -28.42
N GLY A 287 26.53 20.00 -29.43
CA GLY A 287 27.14 21.30 -29.74
C GLY A 287 28.27 21.70 -28.79
N GLY A 288 28.82 20.75 -28.03
CA GLY A 288 29.93 20.97 -27.12
C GLY A 288 31.29 20.94 -27.82
N GLN A 289 32.30 21.44 -27.11
CA GLN A 289 33.69 21.42 -27.57
C GLN A 289 34.38 20.10 -27.15
N VAL A 290 35.10 19.48 -28.08
CA VAL A 290 35.98 18.35 -27.80
C VAL A 290 37.42 18.83 -27.97
N ILE A 291 38.21 18.71 -26.90
CA ILE A 291 39.65 19.05 -26.90
C ILE A 291 40.40 17.73 -26.80
N GLU A 292 41.13 17.38 -27.86
CA GLU A 292 41.92 16.16 -27.91
C GLU A 292 43.31 16.42 -27.33
N ILE A 293 43.72 15.67 -26.30
CA ILE A 293 45.07 15.76 -25.70
C ILE A 293 45.84 14.52 -26.14
N ALA A 294 46.71 14.69 -27.14
CA ALA A 294 47.55 13.64 -27.71
C ALA A 294 48.92 14.23 -28.12
N PRO A 295 50.00 13.43 -28.25
CA PRO A 295 51.34 13.94 -28.56
C PRO A 295 51.43 14.77 -29.86
N ASP A 296 50.56 14.48 -30.82
CA ASP A 296 50.44 15.09 -32.14
C ASP A 296 49.23 16.05 -32.25
N SER A 297 48.52 16.29 -31.15
CA SER A 297 47.40 17.22 -31.12
C SER A 297 47.89 18.68 -31.10
N PRO A 298 47.18 19.62 -31.76
CA PRO A 298 47.46 21.04 -31.60
C PRO A 298 47.15 21.56 -30.18
N HIS A 299 46.43 20.79 -29.36
CA HIS A 299 46.02 21.20 -28.02
C HIS A 299 46.99 20.72 -26.94
N HIS A 300 47.45 21.65 -26.11
CA HIS A 300 48.41 21.40 -25.04
C HIS A 300 47.90 22.04 -23.74
N ILE A 301 48.07 21.35 -22.61
CA ILE A 301 47.83 21.90 -21.27
C ILE A 301 49.19 22.30 -20.71
N ASN A 302 49.35 23.54 -20.28
CA ASN A 302 50.56 24.01 -19.61
C ASN A 302 50.38 23.94 -18.08
N PRO A 303 51.03 23.01 -17.36
CA PRO A 303 50.90 22.93 -15.91
C PRO A 303 51.48 24.15 -15.16
N MET A 304 52.32 24.96 -15.82
CA MET A 304 52.89 26.18 -15.24
C MET A 304 52.00 27.42 -15.46
N ASP A 305 50.89 27.27 -16.21
CA ASP A 305 49.92 28.33 -16.51
C ASP A 305 48.66 28.18 -15.62
N ILE A 306 48.90 28.10 -14.30
CA ILE A 306 47.83 28.02 -13.30
C ILE A 306 47.63 29.43 -12.73
N ASP A 307 46.46 30.02 -12.95
CA ASP A 307 46.00 31.15 -12.17
C ASP A 307 45.61 30.64 -10.76
N LEU A 308 46.22 31.23 -9.74
CA LEU A 308 45.96 30.95 -8.31
C LEU A 308 44.71 31.67 -7.81
#